data_AF-A0A811VB74-F1
#
_entry.id   AF-A0A811VB74-F1
#
_cell.length_a   1.000
_cell.length_b   1.000
_cell.length_c   1.000
_cell.angle_alpha   90.00
_cell.angle_beta   90.00
_cell.angle_gamma   90.00
#
_symmetry.space_group_name_H-M   'P 1'
#
loop_
_entity.id
_entity.type
_entity.pdbx_description
1 polymer ?
#
loop_
_entity_poly.entity_id
_entity_poly.type
_entity_poly.pdbx_seq_one_letter_code
_entity_poly.pdbx_strand_id
1 'polypeptide(L)'
;METEENSVEEKKRRVIKTATDLQRLKLEKLMSNPNKPVVIPEAQKERNCNQTAPSFVRNVMGSSAGAGSGEFHVYRHLRRKEYSRQKNIQAMSAREQQDQEFQRKIEHNQRVAEEKTAKKRAKRLKKKERSKKKHELSKTVEN
;
A
#
# COMPACT_ATOMS: atom_id res chain seq x y z
N MET A 1 45.76 -27.47 -27.19
CA MET A 1 44.41 -27.29 -27.76
C MET A 1 43.49 -28.15 -26.93
N GLU A 2 42.94 -27.61 -25.85
CA GLU A 2 42.01 -28.33 -24.98
C GLU A 2 40.61 -27.86 -25.31
N THR A 3 39.81 -28.77 -25.85
CA THR A 3 38.42 -28.53 -26.28
C THR A 3 37.51 -28.73 -25.08
N GLU A 4 36.96 -27.64 -24.55
CA GLU A 4 35.88 -27.72 -23.55
C GLU A 4 34.61 -28.25 -24.22
N GLU A 5 34.29 -29.50 -23.92
CA GLU A 5 33.03 -30.16 -24.28
C GLU A 5 31.89 -29.50 -23.50
N ASN A 6 31.23 -28.53 -24.13
CA ASN A 6 29.94 -28.02 -23.67
C ASN A 6 28.87 -29.10 -23.87
N SER A 7 28.70 -29.97 -22.87
CA SER A 7 27.56 -30.88 -22.79
C SER A 7 26.27 -30.06 -22.61
N VAL A 8 25.52 -29.87 -23.68
CA VAL A 8 24.21 -29.22 -23.66
C VAL A 8 23.22 -30.16 -22.97
N GLU A 9 23.13 -30.10 -21.65
CA GLU A 9 22.09 -30.79 -20.89
C GLU A 9 20.71 -30.26 -21.30
N GLU A 10 19.91 -31.13 -21.91
CA GLU A 10 18.52 -30.83 -22.26
C GLU A 10 17.71 -30.46 -21.02
N LYS A 11 17.31 -29.19 -20.93
CA LYS A 11 16.48 -28.68 -19.83
C LYS A 11 15.09 -29.32 -19.88
N LYS A 12 14.89 -30.42 -19.15
CA LYS A 12 13.58 -31.06 -18.97
C LYS A 12 12.58 -30.04 -18.41
N ARG A 13 11.44 -29.87 -19.09
CA ARG A 13 10.37 -28.96 -18.67
C ARG A 13 9.77 -29.45 -17.34
N ARG A 14 10.13 -28.80 -16.24
CA ARG A 14 9.60 -29.11 -14.91
C ARG A 14 8.16 -28.59 -14.81
N VAL A 15 7.20 -29.51 -14.65
CA VAL A 15 5.78 -29.19 -14.46
C VAL A 15 5.54 -28.90 -12.98
N ILE A 16 4.93 -27.76 -12.68
CA ILE A 16 4.55 -27.36 -11.32
C ILE A 16 3.28 -28.12 -10.93
N LYS A 17 3.32 -28.91 -9.85
CA LYS A 17 2.14 -29.62 -9.33
C LYS A 17 1.67 -29.02 -8.00
N THR A 18 2.60 -28.56 -7.16
CA THR A 18 2.31 -28.03 -5.83
C THR A 18 2.88 -26.62 -5.63
N ALA A 19 2.35 -25.86 -4.67
CA ALA A 19 2.85 -24.52 -4.34
C ALA A 19 4.34 -24.53 -3.91
N THR A 20 4.78 -25.61 -3.27
CA THR A 20 6.18 -25.87 -2.91
C THR A 20 7.07 -26.00 -4.14
N ASP A 21 6.60 -26.65 -5.20
CA ASP A 21 7.35 -26.79 -6.46
C ASP A 21 7.57 -25.42 -7.13
N LEU A 22 6.56 -24.56 -7.09
CA LEU A 22 6.65 -23.19 -7.61
C LEU A 22 7.72 -22.39 -6.85
N GLN A 23 7.70 -22.47 -5.51
CA GLN A 23 8.70 -21.82 -4.67
C GLN A 23 10.10 -22.38 -4.92
N ARG A 24 10.24 -23.71 -5.05
CA ARG A 24 11.50 -24.38 -5.40
C ARG A 24 12.06 -23.86 -6.72
N LEU A 25 11.25 -23.76 -7.77
CA LEU A 25 11.69 -23.24 -9.07
C LEU A 25 12.12 -21.76 -8.99
N LYS A 26 11.40 -20.94 -8.21
CA LYS A 26 11.80 -19.54 -7.97
C LYS A 26 13.13 -19.46 -7.23
N LEU A 27 13.33 -20.30 -6.21
CA LEU A 27 14.57 -20.39 -5.45
C LEU A 27 15.73 -20.88 -6.33
N GLU A 28 15.56 -21.97 -7.07
CA GLU A 28 16.58 -22.47 -8.02
C GLU A 28 16.98 -21.38 -9.03
N LYS A 29 16.02 -20.60 -9.54
CA LYS A 29 16.30 -19.46 -10.43
C LYS A 29 17.09 -18.33 -9.75
N LEU A 30 16.78 -18.02 -8.50
CA LEU A 30 17.50 -17.00 -7.72
C LEU A 30 18.92 -17.46 -7.36
N MET A 31 19.07 -18.72 -6.94
CA MET A 31 20.36 -19.30 -6.55
C MET A 31 21.28 -19.62 -7.73
N SER A 32 20.75 -19.73 -8.95
CA SER A 32 21.56 -19.88 -10.17
C SER A 32 22.53 -18.72 -10.39
N ASN A 33 22.26 -17.52 -9.86
CA ASN A 33 23.15 -16.35 -9.97
C ASN A 33 23.14 -15.56 -8.66
N PRO A 34 23.89 -16.00 -7.63
CA PRO A 34 23.84 -15.40 -6.30
C PRO A 34 24.41 -13.97 -6.25
N ASN A 35 25.33 -13.62 -7.15
CA ASN A 35 25.96 -12.30 -7.20
C ASN A 35 25.07 -11.21 -7.84
N LYS A 36 23.94 -11.59 -8.45
CA LYS A 36 23.04 -10.63 -9.11
C LYS A 36 22.08 -10.02 -8.08
N PRO A 37 22.05 -8.68 -7.90
CA PRO A 37 21.10 -8.06 -6.99
C PRO A 37 19.67 -8.29 -7.47
N VAL A 38 18.80 -8.69 -6.54
CA VAL A 38 17.36 -8.90 -6.80
C VAL A 38 16.63 -7.56 -6.60
N VAL A 39 15.94 -7.08 -7.63
CA VAL A 39 15.11 -5.88 -7.54
C VAL A 39 13.74 -6.25 -6.95
N ILE A 40 13.50 -5.84 -5.72
CA ILE A 40 12.16 -5.90 -5.12
C ILE A 40 11.37 -4.70 -5.66
N PRO A 41 10.19 -4.90 -6.26
CA PRO A 41 9.40 -3.80 -6.79
C PRO A 41 8.97 -2.88 -5.65
N GLU A 42 9.17 -1.57 -5.83
CA GLU A 42 8.63 -0.55 -4.94
C GLU A 42 7.10 -0.52 -5.01
N ALA A 43 6.47 0.04 -3.97
CA ALA A 43 5.03 0.27 -3.97
C ALA A 43 4.61 1.10 -5.19
N GLN A 44 3.49 0.71 -5.81
CA GLN A 44 2.98 1.40 -6.98
C GLN A 44 2.59 2.84 -6.59
N LYS A 45 3.26 3.81 -7.22
CA LYS A 45 2.91 5.22 -7.07
C LYS A 45 1.54 5.48 -7.69
N GLU A 46 0.72 6.29 -7.02
CA GLU A 46 -0.57 6.69 -7.55
C GLU A 46 -0.37 7.45 -8.87
N ARG A 47 -1.31 7.26 -9.80
CA ARG A 47 -1.20 7.86 -11.13
C ARG A 47 -1.49 9.36 -11.04
N ASN A 48 -0.44 10.17 -11.05
CA ASN A 48 -0.54 11.64 -11.05
C ASN A 48 -1.06 12.16 -12.40
N CYS A 49 -2.37 12.21 -12.59
CA CYS A 49 -2.95 12.75 -13.82
C CYS A 49 -2.65 14.24 -14.06
N ASN A 50 -2.32 15.00 -13.00
CA ASN A 50 -1.99 16.42 -13.09
C ASN A 50 -0.57 16.68 -13.62
N GLN A 51 0.36 15.71 -13.55
CA GLN A 51 1.74 15.90 -13.99
C GLN A 51 1.92 15.77 -15.52
N THR A 52 0.86 15.44 -16.26
CA THR A 52 0.95 15.17 -17.70
C THR A 52 0.75 16.41 -18.58
N ALA A 53 0.40 17.56 -18.01
CA ALA A 53 0.26 18.79 -18.79
C ALA A 53 1.65 19.36 -19.14
N PRO A 54 2.02 19.48 -20.43
CA PRO A 54 3.27 20.11 -20.82
C PRO A 54 3.25 21.60 -20.46
N SER A 55 4.38 22.13 -19.99
CA SER A 55 4.50 23.55 -19.63
C SER A 55 4.38 24.48 -20.83
N PHE A 56 4.94 24.07 -21.98
CA PHE A 56 4.92 24.85 -23.22
C PHE A 56 4.37 24.02 -24.37
N VAL A 57 3.36 24.56 -25.06
CA VAL A 57 2.88 24.04 -26.33
C VAL A 57 3.56 24.84 -27.43
N ARG A 58 4.38 24.17 -28.25
CA ARG A 58 5.18 24.83 -29.30
C ARG A 58 4.41 25.08 -30.60
N ASN A 59 3.36 24.30 -30.84
CA ASN A 59 2.65 24.27 -32.13
C ASN A 59 1.29 24.98 -32.01
N VAL A 60 1.27 26.18 -31.44
CA VAL A 60 0.04 26.97 -31.29
C VAL A 60 -0.16 27.81 -32.54
N MET A 61 -1.30 27.64 -33.21
CA MET A 61 -1.69 28.46 -34.34
C MET A 61 -2.23 29.83 -33.86
N GLY A 62 -2.11 30.87 -34.66
CA GLY A 62 -2.51 32.23 -34.26
C GLY A 62 -3.99 32.34 -33.85
N SER A 63 -4.31 33.25 -32.94
CA SER A 63 -5.64 33.35 -32.33
C SER A 63 -6.79 33.64 -33.30
N SER A 64 -6.49 34.26 -34.45
CA SER A 64 -7.45 34.54 -35.52
C SER A 64 -7.43 33.51 -36.65
N ALA A 65 -6.61 32.47 -36.55
CA ALA A 65 -6.54 31.42 -37.56
C ALA A 65 -7.80 30.56 -37.55
N GLY A 66 -8.24 30.13 -38.74
CA GLY A 66 -9.41 29.25 -38.89
C GLY A 66 -9.19 27.84 -38.34
N ALA A 67 -10.28 27.07 -38.25
CA ALA A 67 -10.21 25.68 -37.80
C ALA A 67 -9.45 24.81 -38.82
N GLY A 68 -8.30 24.26 -38.41
CA GLY A 68 -7.54 23.30 -39.21
C GLY A 68 -8.13 21.88 -39.14
N SER A 69 -7.75 21.01 -40.09
CA SER A 69 -8.21 19.61 -40.13
C SER A 69 -7.81 18.79 -38.89
N GLY A 70 -6.72 19.17 -38.23
CA GLY A 70 -6.24 18.51 -37.00
C GLY A 70 -6.89 19.01 -35.71
N GLU A 71 -7.60 20.13 -35.73
CA GLU A 71 -8.10 20.80 -34.52
C GLU A 71 -9.13 19.94 -33.78
N PHE A 72 -9.98 19.22 -34.52
CA PHE A 72 -10.93 18.26 -33.95
C PHE A 72 -10.23 17.17 -33.12
N HIS A 73 -9.11 16.64 -33.62
CA HIS A 73 -8.37 15.60 -32.90
C HIS A 73 -7.67 16.17 -31.67
N VAL A 74 -7.13 17.39 -31.74
CA VAL A 74 -6.57 18.09 -30.59
C VAL A 74 -7.61 18.23 -29.48
N TYR A 75 -8.79 18.77 -29.79
CA TYR A 75 -9.90 18.88 -28.83
C TYR A 75 -10.30 17.53 -28.25
N ARG A 76 -10.46 16.49 -29.09
CA ARG A 76 -10.82 15.14 -28.63
C ARG A 76 -9.81 14.57 -27.64
N HIS A 77 -8.51 14.76 -27.89
CA HIS A 77 -7.46 14.31 -26.97
C HIS A 77 -7.45 15.11 -25.67
N LEU A 78 -7.60 16.44 -25.76
CA LEU A 78 -7.65 17.32 -24.60
C LEU A 78 -8.86 16.99 -23.71
N ARG A 79 -10.04 16.80 -24.29
CA ARG A 79 -11.26 16.44 -23.56
C ARG A 79 -11.13 15.11 -22.83
N ARG A 80 -10.53 14.09 -23.46
CA ARG A 80 -10.28 12.79 -22.79
C ARG A 80 -9.30 12.92 -21.63
N LYS A 81 -8.24 13.70 -21.80
CA LYS A 81 -7.28 13.98 -20.72
C LYS A 81 -7.98 14.68 -19.55
N GLU A 82 -8.80 15.70 -19.85
CA GLU A 82 -9.53 16.46 -18.84
C GLU A 82 -10.58 15.62 -18.11
N TYR A 83 -11.34 14.78 -18.81
CA TYR A 83 -12.29 13.86 -18.18
C TYR A 83 -11.60 12.85 -17.28
N SER A 84 -10.46 12.31 -17.73
CA SER A 84 -9.66 11.40 -16.90
C SER A 84 -9.13 12.10 -15.65
N ARG A 85 -8.71 13.37 -15.78
CA ARG A 85 -8.25 14.20 -14.67
C ARG A 85 -9.37 14.46 -13.66
N GLN A 86 -10.53 14.92 -14.12
CA GLN A 86 -11.70 15.19 -13.26
C GLN A 86 -12.17 13.93 -12.54
N LYS A 87 -12.25 12.80 -13.25
CA LYS A 87 -12.63 11.51 -12.66
C LYS A 87 -11.67 11.08 -11.55
N ASN A 88 -10.36 11.24 -11.77
CA ASN A 88 -9.36 10.88 -10.77
C ASN A 88 -9.45 11.79 -9.54
N ILE A 89 -9.64 13.11 -9.72
CA ILE A 89 -9.80 14.05 -8.60
C ILE A 89 -11.03 13.70 -7.77
N GLN A 90 -12.16 13.42 -8.43
CA GLN A 90 -13.40 13.02 -7.74
C GLN A 90 -13.21 11.70 -6.99
N ALA A 91 -12.56 10.71 -7.60
CA ALA A 91 -12.30 9.41 -6.98
C ALA A 91 -11.34 9.53 -5.77
N MET A 92 -10.29 10.36 -5.87
CA MET A 92 -9.37 10.62 -4.77
C MET A 92 -10.09 11.32 -3.61
N SER A 93 -10.89 12.35 -3.90
CA SER A 93 -11.68 13.06 -2.88
C SER A 93 -12.65 12.13 -2.16
N ALA A 94 -13.37 11.28 -2.89
CA ALA A 94 -14.28 10.31 -2.30
C ALA A 94 -13.55 9.29 -1.40
N ARG A 95 -12.39 8.77 -1.87
CA ARG A 95 -11.56 7.84 -1.09
C ARG A 95 -11.05 8.51 0.19
N GLU A 96 -10.55 9.73 0.11
CA GLU A 96 -10.04 10.46 1.26
C GLU A 96 -11.13 10.71 2.31
N GLN A 97 -12.34 11.09 1.88
CA GLN A 97 -13.49 11.24 2.79
C GLN A 97 -13.82 9.92 3.50
N GLN A 98 -13.85 8.81 2.77
CA GLN A 98 -14.11 7.48 3.33
C GLN A 98 -13.02 7.05 4.33
N ASP A 99 -11.75 7.29 3.99
CA ASP A 99 -10.61 6.97 4.85
C ASP A 99 -10.65 7.81 6.14
N GLN A 100 -10.97 9.11 6.05
CA GLN A 100 -11.15 9.99 7.21
C GLN A 100 -12.33 9.55 8.09
N GLU A 101 -13.46 9.16 7.52
CA GLU A 101 -14.59 8.61 8.27
C GLU A 101 -14.25 7.30 8.96
N PHE A 102 -13.54 6.41 8.27
CA PHE A 102 -13.11 5.14 8.81
C PHE A 102 -12.14 5.33 9.98
N GLN A 103 -11.15 6.21 9.82
CA GLN A 103 -10.19 6.54 10.86
C GLN A 103 -10.90 7.14 12.10
N ARG A 104 -11.84 8.06 11.91
CA ARG A 104 -12.65 8.62 13.00
C ARG A 104 -13.44 7.53 13.74
N LYS A 105 -14.02 6.57 13.01
CA LYS A 105 -14.74 5.43 13.62
C LYS A 105 -13.80 4.53 14.44
N ILE A 106 -12.61 4.23 13.92
CA ILE A 106 -11.60 3.45 14.65
C ILE A 106 -11.21 4.15 15.95
N GLU A 107 -10.85 5.43 15.88
CA GLU A 107 -10.43 6.20 17.07
C GLU A 107 -11.54 6.28 18.10
N HIS A 108 -12.79 6.51 17.67
CA HIS A 108 -13.93 6.50 18.57
C HIS A 108 -14.10 5.15 19.27
N ASN A 109 -14.03 4.05 18.52
CA ASN A 109 -14.16 2.71 19.07
C ASN A 109 -13.03 2.38 20.06
N GLN A 110 -11.79 2.79 19.75
CA GLN A 110 -10.64 2.65 20.64
C GLN A 110 -10.87 3.43 21.94
N ARG A 111 -11.26 4.71 21.88
CA ARG A 111 -11.56 5.54 23.07
C ARG A 111 -12.63 4.91 23.94
N VAL A 112 -13.75 4.47 23.35
CA VAL A 112 -14.85 3.83 24.09
C VAL A 112 -14.39 2.52 24.75
N ALA A 113 -13.56 1.72 24.07
CA ALA A 113 -13.00 0.50 24.63
C ALA A 113 -12.03 0.79 25.79
N GLU A 114 -11.20 1.82 25.66
CA GLU A 114 -10.26 2.28 26.69
C GLU A 114 -10.99 2.82 27.91
N GLU A 115 -12.01 3.66 27.75
CA GLU A 115 -12.83 4.17 28.85
C GLU A 115 -13.49 3.04 29.66
N LYS A 116 -14.10 2.07 28.95
CA LYS A 116 -14.70 0.89 29.58
C LYS A 116 -13.65 0.07 30.32
N THR A 117 -12.47 -0.10 29.74
CA THR A 117 -11.36 -0.86 30.33
C THR A 117 -10.75 -0.14 31.53
N ALA A 118 -10.56 1.18 31.46
CA ALA A 118 -10.07 2.03 32.52
C ALA A 118 -11.01 2.04 33.73
N LYS A 119 -12.33 2.19 33.49
CA LYS A 119 -13.35 2.11 34.55
C LYS A 119 -13.32 0.75 35.26
N LYS A 120 -13.23 -0.36 34.51
CA LYS A 120 -13.11 -1.70 35.08
C LYS A 120 -11.77 -1.90 35.82
N ARG A 121 -10.66 -1.39 35.28
CA ARG A 121 -9.32 -1.44 35.90
C ARG A 121 -9.29 -0.67 37.22
N ALA A 122 -9.84 0.54 37.27
CA ALA A 122 -9.95 1.35 38.49
C ALA A 122 -10.72 0.63 39.61
N LYS A 123 -11.85 -0.02 39.26
CA LYS A 123 -12.60 -0.86 40.23
C LYS A 123 -11.75 -2.01 40.78
N ARG A 124 -10.99 -2.71 39.94
CA ARG A 124 -10.10 -3.81 40.36
C ARG A 124 -8.94 -3.32 41.25
N LEU A 125 -8.32 -2.18 40.91
CA LEU A 125 -7.25 -1.58 41.71
C LEU A 125 -7.76 -1.18 43.10
N LYS A 126 -8.91 -0.50 43.18
CA LYS A 126 -9.54 -0.15 44.47
C LYS A 126 -9.88 -1.40 45.31
N LYS A 127 -10.35 -2.49 44.69
CA LYS A 127 -10.58 -3.77 45.39
C LYS A 127 -9.26 -4.38 45.87
N LYS A 128 -8.21 -4.37 45.05
CA LYS A 128 -6.87 -4.87 45.41
C LYS A 128 -6.27 -4.09 46.58
N GLU A 129 -6.37 -2.76 46.57
CA GLU A 129 -5.91 -1.90 47.67
C GLU A 129 -6.68 -2.18 48.96
N ARG A 130 -8.01 -2.33 48.91
CA ARG A 130 -8.82 -2.71 50.09
C ARG A 130 -8.41 -4.07 50.63
N SER A 131 -8.16 -5.06 49.76
CA SER A 131 -7.70 -6.39 50.17
C SER A 131 -6.31 -6.35 50.81
N LYS A 132 -5.38 -5.57 50.24
CA LYS A 132 -4.05 -5.35 50.82
C LYS A 132 -4.15 -4.72 52.21
N LYS A 133 -4.91 -3.62 52.36
CA LYS A 133 -5.11 -2.96 53.66
C LYS A 133 -5.67 -3.92 54.72
N LYS A 134 -6.66 -4.75 54.36
CA LYS A 134 -7.20 -5.77 55.28
C LYS A 134 -6.15 -6.80 55.71
N HIS A 135 -5.33 -7.26 54.77
CA HIS A 135 -4.27 -8.22 55.05
C HIS A 135 -3.12 -7.62 55.89
N GLU A 136 -2.77 -6.35 55.67
CA GLU A 136 -1.83 -5.65 56.56
C GLU A 136 -2.41 -5.50 57.97
N LEU A 137 -3.70 -5.12 58.09
CA LEU A 137 -4.39 -5.03 59.38
C LEU A 137 -4.42 -6.37 60.14
N SER A 138 -4.70 -7.49 59.46
CA SER A 138 -4.67 -8.81 60.12
C SER A 138 -3.27 -9.19 60.60
N LYS A 139 -2.23 -8.88 59.80
CA LYS A 139 -0.83 -9.11 60.20
C LYS A 139 -0.38 -8.26 61.39
N THR A 140 -0.87 -7.03 61.52
CA THR A 140 -0.56 -6.18 62.67
C THR A 140 -1.29 -6.58 63.95
N VAL A 141 -2.35 -7.38 63.87
CA VAL A 141 -3.12 -7.87 65.04
C VAL A 141 -2.59 -9.21 65.54
N GLU A 142 -1.85 -9.96 64.70
CA GLU A 142 -1.24 -11.25 65.06
C GLU A 142 0.20 -11.14 65.62
N ASN A 143 0.76 -9.91 65.70
CA ASN A 143 1.99 -9.59 66.44
C ASN A 143 1.67 -8.70 67.64
#